data_AF-A0A3Q9V0L3-F1
#
_entry.id   AF-A0A3Q9V0L3-F1
#
_cell.length_a   1.000
_cell.length_b   1.000
_cell.length_c   1.000
_cell.angle_alpha   90.00
_cell.angle_beta   90.00
_cell.angle_gamma   90.00
#
_symmetry.space_group_name_H-M   'P 1'
#
loop_
_entity.id
_entity.type
_entity.pdbx_description
1 polymer ?
#
loop_
_entity_poly.entity_id
_entity_poly.type
_entity_poly.pdbx_seq_one_letter_code
_entity_poly.pdbx_strand_id
1 'polypeptide(L)'
;MRHIPRIRLDRRIPAPPFTDAEASAAFHRSLAIHLAELGRASGGPHPETLAVCALVSAGRADASALPTPLVLATALRTFFPAGWTPVSVVEAAHELLPSRDRHWSVVREDRLAYDGDPRWSARRDSAGRWSAEWNERGTASPDFTAEDDDEMVLHLMAHLTDPFPYPYAWSGTDEESARRRADAAEVARVFALERRLPYLASWAQD
;
A
#
# COMPACT_ATOMS: atom_id res chain seq x y z
N MET A 1 10.23 14.19 12.67
CA MET A 1 9.65 12.85 12.63
C MET A 1 8.24 12.94 12.08
N ARG A 2 7.91 12.24 10.99
CA ARG A 2 6.51 12.15 10.51
C ARG A 2 5.76 11.23 11.47
N HIS A 3 4.71 11.72 12.10
CA HIS A 3 3.85 10.90 12.97
C HIS A 3 2.98 10.02 12.06
N ILE A 4 3.32 8.75 11.95
CA ILE A 4 2.46 7.77 11.26
C ILE A 4 1.23 7.53 12.15
N PRO A 5 0.00 7.47 11.61
CA PRO A 5 -1.18 7.14 12.40
C PRO A 5 -1.01 5.76 13.04
N ARG A 6 -1.49 5.59 14.28
CA ARG A 6 -1.46 4.29 14.99
C ARG A 6 -2.52 3.35 14.42
N ILE A 7 -2.22 2.76 13.27
CA ILE A 7 -3.00 1.68 12.67
C ILE A 7 -2.50 0.37 13.28
N ARG A 8 -3.41 -0.43 13.83
CA ARG A 8 -3.10 -1.77 14.33
C ARG A 8 -3.37 -2.80 13.23
N LEU A 9 -2.47 -3.75 13.09
CA LEU A 9 -2.60 -4.81 12.10
C LEU A 9 -3.64 -5.84 12.58
N ASP A 10 -4.54 -6.26 11.69
CA ASP A 10 -5.49 -7.31 11.95
C ASP A 10 -4.87 -8.67 11.61
N ARG A 11 -4.42 -9.36 12.66
CA ARG A 11 -3.80 -10.69 12.56
C ARG A 11 -4.75 -11.77 12.01
N ARG A 12 -6.05 -11.50 11.94
CA ARG A 12 -7.04 -12.42 11.34
C ARG A 12 -7.06 -12.34 9.81
N ILE A 13 -6.57 -11.24 9.25
CA ILE A 13 -6.44 -11.09 7.80
C ILE A 13 -5.05 -11.63 7.42
N PRO A 14 -4.97 -12.69 6.59
CA PRO A 14 -3.68 -13.27 6.22
C PRO A 14 -2.87 -12.27 5.40
N ALA A 15 -1.56 -12.21 5.64
CA ALA A 15 -0.62 -11.48 4.79
C ALA A 15 0.15 -12.48 3.89
N PRO A 16 0.61 -12.06 2.70
CA PRO A 16 1.47 -12.90 1.89
C PRO A 16 2.85 -13.11 2.56
N PRO A 17 3.53 -14.24 2.27
CA PRO A 17 3.07 -15.31 1.38
C PRO A 17 1.90 -16.10 1.96
N PHE A 18 0.88 -16.32 1.13
CA PHE A 18 -0.35 -17.00 1.51
C PHE A 18 -0.10 -18.50 1.63
N THR A 19 -0.65 -19.09 2.69
CA THR A 19 -0.56 -20.55 2.91
C THR A 19 -1.34 -21.33 1.86
N ASP A 20 -2.45 -20.78 1.36
CA ASP A 20 -3.33 -21.41 0.38
C ASP A 20 -4.20 -20.38 -0.37
N ALA A 21 -5.05 -20.90 -1.27
CA ALA A 21 -5.99 -20.10 -2.06
C ALA A 21 -7.08 -19.43 -1.20
N GLU A 22 -7.44 -20.00 -0.04
CA GLU A 22 -8.43 -19.43 0.86
C GLU A 22 -7.87 -18.18 1.54
N ALA A 23 -6.63 -18.25 2.01
CA ALA A 23 -5.90 -17.12 2.55
C ALA A 23 -5.75 -16.00 1.51
N SER A 24 -5.38 -16.34 0.27
CA SER A 24 -5.34 -15.37 -0.83
C SER A 24 -6.72 -14.73 -1.06
N ALA A 25 -7.79 -15.52 -1.12
CA ALA A 25 -9.15 -15.02 -1.30
C ALA A 25 -9.61 -14.11 -0.15
N ALA A 26 -9.25 -14.45 1.10
CA ALA A 26 -9.55 -13.66 2.28
C ALA A 26 -8.82 -12.31 2.25
N PHE A 27 -7.55 -12.29 1.86
CA PHE A 27 -6.78 -11.06 1.68
C PHE A 27 -7.40 -10.15 0.63
N HIS A 28 -7.66 -10.66 -0.59
CA HIS A 28 -8.23 -9.85 -1.68
C HIS A 28 -9.61 -9.28 -1.32
N ARG A 29 -10.48 -10.10 -0.71
CA ARG A 29 -11.79 -9.66 -0.26
C ARG A 29 -11.67 -8.56 0.80
N SER A 30 -10.79 -8.75 1.77
CA SER A 30 -10.60 -7.79 2.86
C SER A 30 -9.98 -6.48 2.36
N LEU A 31 -9.07 -6.55 1.38
CA LEU A 31 -8.52 -5.36 0.72
C LEU A 31 -9.60 -4.60 -0.06
N ALA A 32 -10.46 -5.29 -0.82
CA ALA A 32 -11.56 -4.64 -1.53
C ALA A 32 -12.55 -3.95 -0.57
N ILE A 33 -12.84 -4.58 0.57
CA ILE A 33 -13.65 -3.97 1.63
C ILE A 33 -12.95 -2.73 2.20
N HIS A 34 -11.66 -2.83 2.53
CA HIS A 34 -10.86 -1.69 3.03
C HIS A 34 -10.89 -0.49 2.08
N LEU A 35 -10.74 -0.74 0.77
CA LEU A 35 -10.80 0.32 -0.25
C LEU A 35 -12.20 0.97 -0.33
N ALA A 36 -13.26 0.16 -0.27
CA ALA A 36 -14.63 0.66 -0.25
C ALA A 36 -14.88 1.52 1.00
N GLU A 37 -14.36 1.11 2.16
CA GLU A 37 -14.45 1.85 3.42
C GLU A 37 -13.68 3.17 3.39
N LEU A 38 -12.47 3.18 2.80
CA LEU A 38 -11.73 4.42 2.55
C LEU A 38 -12.50 5.38 1.65
N GLY A 39 -13.06 4.88 0.54
CA GLY A 39 -13.88 5.68 -0.37
C GLY A 39 -15.17 6.19 0.29
N ARG A 40 -15.80 5.39 1.16
CA ARG A 40 -16.94 5.83 1.97
C ARG A 40 -16.55 6.98 2.89
N ALA A 41 -15.46 6.82 3.65
CA ALA A 41 -14.95 7.84 4.57
C ALA A 41 -14.57 9.15 3.87
N SER A 42 -14.22 9.11 2.57
CA SER A 42 -13.92 10.30 1.77
C SER A 42 -15.14 10.96 1.09
N GLY A 43 -16.36 10.45 1.29
CA GLY A 43 -17.58 11.04 0.74
C GLY A 43 -18.28 10.25 -0.37
N GLY A 44 -17.98 8.95 -0.49
CA GLY A 44 -18.81 7.99 -1.21
C GLY A 44 -18.13 7.39 -2.43
N PRO A 45 -18.74 6.35 -3.04
CA PRO A 45 -18.03 5.54 -4.04
C PRO A 45 -17.55 6.47 -5.15
N HIS A 46 -16.24 6.56 -5.32
CA HIS A 46 -15.66 7.24 -6.45
C HIS A 46 -15.45 6.22 -7.58
N PRO A 47 -15.56 6.61 -8.86
CA PRO A 47 -15.35 5.70 -9.97
C PRO A 47 -13.98 5.01 -9.91
N GLU A 48 -12.95 5.72 -9.43
CA GLU A 48 -11.62 5.17 -9.16
C GLU A 48 -11.62 4.10 -8.06
N THR A 49 -12.36 4.29 -6.96
CA THR A 49 -12.46 3.29 -5.89
C THR A 49 -13.07 2.00 -6.44
N LEU A 50 -14.15 2.11 -7.22
CA LEU A 50 -14.80 0.95 -7.85
C LEU A 50 -13.88 0.23 -8.82
N ALA A 51 -13.15 0.99 -9.65
CA ALA A 51 -12.19 0.42 -10.60
C ALA A 51 -11.08 -0.37 -9.87
N VAL A 52 -10.51 0.19 -8.79
CA VAL A 52 -9.48 -0.50 -8.01
C VAL A 52 -10.06 -1.74 -7.30
N CYS A 53 -11.25 -1.66 -6.71
CA CYS A 53 -11.91 -2.82 -6.11
C CYS A 53 -12.17 -3.95 -7.13
N ALA A 54 -12.55 -3.61 -8.36
CA ALA A 54 -12.73 -4.58 -9.44
C ALA A 54 -11.40 -5.26 -9.82
N LEU A 55 -10.32 -4.49 -9.94
CA LEU A 55 -8.98 -5.01 -10.23
C LEU A 55 -8.45 -5.92 -9.12
N VAL A 56 -8.63 -5.53 -7.85
CA VAL A 56 -8.30 -6.38 -6.69
C VAL A 56 -9.11 -7.68 -6.72
N SER A 57 -10.40 -7.60 -7.05
CA SER A 57 -11.26 -8.79 -7.12
C SER A 57 -10.88 -9.72 -8.27
N ALA A 58 -10.42 -9.19 -9.41
CA ALA A 58 -9.95 -10.00 -10.54
C ALA A 58 -8.68 -10.80 -10.18
N GLY A 59 -7.78 -10.22 -9.37
CA GLY A 59 -6.55 -10.88 -8.90
C GLY A 59 -6.79 -12.11 -8.01
N ARG A 60 -8.02 -12.32 -7.50
CA ARG A 60 -8.39 -13.47 -6.66
C ARG A 60 -8.39 -14.81 -7.42
N ALA A 61 -8.54 -14.80 -8.73
CA ALA A 61 -8.70 -16.04 -9.51
C ALA A 61 -7.43 -16.91 -9.52
N ASP A 62 -6.26 -16.33 -9.21
CA ASP A 62 -4.99 -17.05 -9.14
C ASP A 62 -4.67 -17.46 -7.69
N ALA A 63 -4.57 -18.78 -7.44
CA ALA A 63 -4.15 -19.38 -6.18
C ALA A 63 -2.63 -19.23 -5.91
N SER A 64 -2.08 -18.07 -6.24
CA SER A 64 -0.67 -17.76 -6.03
C SER A 64 -0.39 -17.52 -4.55
N ALA A 65 0.79 -17.93 -4.08
CA ALA A 65 1.29 -17.60 -2.74
C ALA A 65 1.50 -16.09 -2.58
N LEU A 66 1.66 -15.35 -3.68
CA LEU A 66 1.86 -13.90 -3.67
C LEU A 66 0.80 -13.20 -4.53
N PRO A 67 0.29 -12.03 -4.10
CA PRO A 67 -0.63 -11.24 -4.92
C PRO A 67 0.06 -10.71 -6.18
N THR A 68 -0.69 -10.17 -7.13
CA THR A 68 -0.06 -9.48 -8.26
C THR A 68 0.64 -8.18 -7.80
N PRO A 69 1.62 -7.66 -8.55
CA PRO A 69 2.26 -6.38 -8.24
C PRO A 69 1.28 -5.23 -8.02
N LEU A 70 0.21 -5.17 -8.81
CA LEU A 70 -0.84 -4.15 -8.68
C LEU A 70 -1.56 -4.27 -7.33
N VAL A 71 -1.96 -5.48 -6.94
CA VAL A 71 -2.66 -5.73 -5.68
C VAL A 71 -1.75 -5.40 -4.49
N LEU A 72 -0.48 -5.82 -4.54
CA LEU A 72 0.48 -5.48 -3.48
C LEU A 72 0.69 -3.98 -3.39
N ALA A 73 0.91 -3.30 -4.52
CA ALA A 73 1.11 -1.86 -4.54
C ALA A 73 -0.09 -1.09 -3.98
N THR A 74 -1.31 -1.55 -4.28
CA THR A 74 -2.53 -1.02 -3.68
C THR A 74 -2.54 -1.24 -2.17
N ALA A 75 -2.30 -2.47 -1.69
CA ALA A 75 -2.29 -2.78 -0.26
C ALA A 75 -1.30 -1.92 0.53
N LEU A 76 -0.06 -1.76 0.04
CA LEU A 76 0.97 -0.96 0.70
C LEU A 76 0.63 0.54 0.69
N ARG A 77 0.16 1.09 -0.44
CA ARG A 77 -0.18 2.53 -0.56
C ARG A 77 -1.42 2.92 0.24
N THR A 78 -2.32 1.98 0.51
CA THR A 78 -3.51 2.22 1.34
C THR A 78 -3.33 1.79 2.79
N PHE A 79 -2.10 1.48 3.21
CA PHE A 79 -1.77 1.00 4.56
C PHE A 79 -2.70 -0.14 5.02
N PHE A 80 -2.95 -1.11 4.13
CA PHE A 80 -3.93 -2.17 4.37
C PHE A 80 -3.52 -3.03 5.59
N PRO A 81 -4.32 -3.07 6.67
CA PRO A 81 -3.90 -3.60 7.96
C PRO A 81 -4.03 -5.13 8.04
N ALA A 82 -3.49 -5.87 7.06
CA ALA A 82 -3.38 -7.32 7.18
C ALA A 82 -2.33 -7.73 8.23
N GLY A 83 -2.25 -9.02 8.55
CA GLY A 83 -1.33 -9.61 9.52
C GLY A 83 0.15 -9.61 9.11
N TRP A 84 0.61 -8.56 8.43
CA TRP A 84 1.98 -8.35 7.98
C TRP A 84 3.00 -8.45 9.12
N THR A 85 4.16 -9.00 8.81
CA THR A 85 5.40 -8.86 9.59
C THR A 85 6.38 -7.95 8.84
N PRO A 86 7.35 -7.31 9.52
CA PRO A 86 8.37 -6.51 8.85
C PRO A 86 9.10 -7.28 7.73
N VAL A 87 9.39 -8.56 7.95
CA VAL A 87 9.99 -9.48 6.96
C VAL A 87 9.05 -9.68 5.76
N SER A 88 7.80 -10.08 6.00
CA SER A 88 6.85 -10.39 4.91
C SER A 88 6.60 -9.20 3.97
N VAL A 89 6.61 -7.97 4.50
CA VAL A 89 6.44 -6.75 3.70
C VAL A 89 7.63 -6.55 2.77
N VAL A 90 8.85 -6.72 3.28
CA VAL A 90 10.08 -6.58 2.49
C VAL A 90 10.16 -7.67 1.43
N GLU A 91 9.88 -8.93 1.78
CA GLU A 91 9.92 -10.06 0.83
C GLU A 91 8.89 -9.90 -0.28
N ALA A 92 7.63 -9.61 0.06
CA ALA A 92 6.58 -9.40 -0.92
C ALA A 92 6.90 -8.21 -1.85
N ALA A 93 7.40 -7.11 -1.27
CA ALA A 93 7.77 -5.93 -2.06
C ALA A 93 8.97 -6.19 -2.96
N HIS A 94 10.01 -6.89 -2.49
CA HIS A 94 11.19 -7.23 -3.27
C HIS A 94 10.85 -8.13 -4.47
N GLU A 95 9.94 -9.08 -4.30
CA GLU A 95 9.56 -10.02 -5.37
C GLU A 95 8.67 -9.36 -6.43
N LEU A 96 7.74 -8.49 -6.03
CA LEU A 96 6.66 -8.03 -6.89
C LEU A 96 6.77 -6.58 -7.33
N LEU A 97 7.40 -5.74 -6.52
CA LEU A 97 7.65 -4.36 -6.89
C LEU A 97 9.13 -4.29 -7.30
N PRO A 98 9.47 -3.80 -8.50
CA PRO A 98 10.85 -3.46 -8.79
C PRO A 98 11.24 -2.33 -7.84
N SER A 99 11.74 -2.70 -6.65
CA SER A 99 12.08 -1.78 -5.59
C SER A 99 13.32 -1.02 -6.04
N ARG A 100 13.10 0.15 -6.63
CA ARG A 100 14.06 1.20 -7.01
C ARG A 100 15.47 0.93 -6.50
N ASP A 101 16.30 0.21 -7.25
CA ASP A 101 17.71 -0.05 -6.97
C ASP A 101 18.07 -0.45 -5.51
N ARG A 102 17.12 -0.98 -4.73
CA ARG A 102 17.31 -1.37 -3.33
C ARG A 102 17.62 -2.85 -3.27
N HIS A 103 18.89 -3.17 -3.13
CA HIS A 103 19.33 -4.55 -2.98
C HIS A 103 19.29 -4.97 -1.51
N TRP A 104 18.16 -5.53 -1.07
CA TRP A 104 17.97 -6.06 0.28
C TRP A 104 18.99 -7.16 0.57
N SER A 105 19.99 -6.85 1.39
CA SER A 105 21.09 -7.75 1.74
C SER A 105 20.86 -8.50 3.05
N VAL A 106 19.96 -7.99 3.91
CA VAL A 106 19.53 -8.68 5.13
C VAL A 106 18.02 -8.55 5.27
N VAL A 107 17.33 -9.69 5.36
CA VAL A 107 15.89 -9.76 5.67
C VAL A 107 15.70 -10.85 6.73
N ARG A 108 15.59 -10.44 7.99
CA ARG A 108 15.45 -11.30 9.18
C ARG A 108 14.50 -10.66 10.19
N GLU A 109 13.96 -11.45 11.10
CA GLU A 109 12.99 -11.01 12.11
C GLU A 109 13.50 -9.90 13.04
N ASP A 110 14.82 -9.84 13.24
CA ASP A 110 15.49 -8.89 14.13
C ASP A 110 16.30 -7.83 13.37
N ARG A 111 16.41 -7.95 12.04
CA ARG A 111 17.27 -7.09 11.23
C ARG A 111 16.84 -7.02 9.77
N LEU A 112 16.73 -5.80 9.27
CA LEU A 112 16.46 -5.50 7.87
C LEU A 112 17.54 -4.56 7.34
N ALA A 113 18.05 -4.79 6.13
CA ALA A 113 19.00 -3.89 5.49
C ALA A 113 19.03 -4.08 3.97
N TYR A 114 19.27 -3.00 3.25
CA TYR A 114 19.71 -3.06 1.86
C TYR A 114 21.01 -2.29 1.69
N ASP A 115 21.83 -2.79 0.77
CA ASP A 115 23.04 -2.12 0.35
C ASP A 115 22.74 -1.14 -0.78
N GLY A 116 23.37 0.03 -0.70
CA GLY A 116 23.18 1.18 -1.58
C GLY A 116 23.92 2.40 -1.01
N ASP A 117 23.98 3.50 -1.75
CA ASP A 117 24.33 4.81 -1.20
C ASP A 117 23.15 5.77 -1.43
N PRO A 118 22.40 6.16 -0.38
CA PRO A 118 22.61 5.81 1.03
C PRO A 118 22.19 4.36 1.36
N ARG A 119 22.93 3.72 2.28
CA ARG A 119 22.57 2.43 2.88
C ARG A 119 21.50 2.64 3.93
N TRP A 120 20.58 1.70 4.07
CA TRP A 120 19.60 1.70 5.17
C TRP A 120 19.68 0.41 5.96
N SER A 121 19.54 0.51 7.28
CA SER A 121 19.37 -0.67 8.12
C SER A 121 18.47 -0.39 9.31
N ALA A 122 17.72 -1.41 9.71
CA ALA A 122 16.91 -1.42 10.92
C ALA A 122 17.22 -2.66 11.76
N ARG A 123 17.17 -2.48 13.08
CA ARG A 123 17.41 -3.55 14.07
C ARG A 123 16.32 -3.54 15.12
N ARG A 124 15.97 -4.74 15.58
CA ARG A 124 15.04 -4.95 16.69
C ARG A 124 15.82 -5.19 17.98
N ASP A 125 15.41 -4.52 19.05
CA ASP A 125 15.96 -4.76 20.39
C ASP A 125 15.23 -5.93 21.10
N SER A 126 15.75 -6.35 22.26
CA SER A 126 15.15 -7.43 23.05
C SER A 126 13.79 -7.07 23.66
N ALA A 127 13.42 -5.78 23.69
CA ALA A 127 12.10 -5.31 24.09
C ALA A 127 11.11 -5.31 22.92
N GLY A 128 11.56 -5.65 21.71
CA GLY A 128 10.75 -5.73 20.51
C GLY A 128 10.66 -4.44 19.71
N ARG A 129 11.36 -3.37 20.12
CA ARG A 129 11.36 -2.06 19.46
C ARG A 129 12.35 -2.05 18.30
N TRP A 130 12.05 -1.25 17.29
CA TRP A 130 12.88 -1.08 16.10
C TRP A 130 13.58 0.27 16.08
N SER A 131 14.84 0.27 15.64
CA SER A 131 15.59 1.48 15.30
C SER A 131 16.17 1.35 13.90
N ALA A 132 15.85 2.32 13.03
CA ALA A 132 16.35 2.42 11.67
C ALA A 132 17.29 3.61 11.51
N GLU A 133 18.32 3.43 10.68
CA GLU A 133 19.32 4.45 10.37
C GLU A 133 19.70 4.43 8.88
N TRP A 134 20.03 5.60 8.38
CA TRP A 134 20.72 5.79 7.12
C TRP A 134 22.22 5.84 7.34
N ASN A 135 23.00 5.25 6.45
CA ASN A 135 24.43 5.44 6.38
C ASN A 135 24.80 5.95 4.98
N GLU A 136 25.24 7.22 4.92
CA GLU A 136 25.64 7.87 3.69
C GLU A 136 27.11 8.29 3.82
N ARG A 137 27.97 7.84 2.90
CA ARG A 137 29.42 8.15 2.91
C ARG A 137 30.09 7.99 4.27
N GLY A 138 29.73 6.94 5.02
CA GLY A 138 30.30 6.62 6.33
C GLY A 138 29.70 7.40 7.51
N THR A 139 28.72 8.27 7.27
CA THR A 139 27.99 8.99 8.31
C THR A 139 26.65 8.31 8.57
N ALA A 140 26.44 7.81 9.79
CA ALA A 140 25.16 7.28 10.22
C ALA A 140 24.24 8.41 10.71
N SER A 141 22.96 8.36 10.34
CA SER A 141 21.92 9.29 10.81
C SER A 141 20.65 8.51 11.17
N PRO A 142 19.99 8.81 12.30
CA PRO A 142 18.76 8.13 12.67
C PRO A 142 17.65 8.45 11.66
N ASP A 143 16.86 7.44 11.31
CA ASP A 143 15.72 7.55 10.39
C ASP A 143 14.39 7.47 11.15
N PHE A 144 14.14 6.31 11.78
CA PHE A 144 12.86 5.98 12.38
C PHE A 144 13.04 5.09 13.61
N THR A 145 12.17 5.27 14.60
CA THR A 145 12.06 4.38 15.76
C THR A 145 10.62 3.91 15.87
N ALA A 146 10.43 2.60 16.01
CA ALA A 146 9.13 1.97 16.16
C ALA A 146 9.06 1.27 17.52
N GLU A 147 7.95 1.42 18.23
CA GLU A 147 7.76 0.73 19.51
C GLU A 147 7.49 -0.77 19.34
N ASP A 148 6.99 -1.18 18.17
CA ASP A 148 6.62 -2.57 17.88
C ASP A 148 6.64 -2.88 16.37
N ASP A 149 6.28 -4.13 16.03
CA ASP A 149 6.26 -4.61 14.65
C ASP A 149 5.19 -3.93 13.80
N ASP A 150 4.07 -3.48 14.38
CA ASP A 150 3.00 -2.81 13.63
C ASP A 150 3.50 -1.45 13.13
N GLU A 151 4.12 -0.66 14.01
CA GLU A 151 4.70 0.63 13.64
C GLU A 151 5.82 0.47 12.60
N MET A 152 6.64 -0.57 12.74
CA MET A 152 7.68 -0.89 11.76
C MET A 152 7.10 -1.28 10.39
N VAL A 153 6.03 -2.07 10.36
CA VAL A 153 5.31 -2.42 9.12
C VAL A 153 4.78 -1.18 8.42
N LEU A 154 4.12 -0.26 9.13
CA LEU A 154 3.59 0.96 8.52
C LEU A 154 4.72 1.85 7.98
N HIS A 155 5.83 1.93 8.70
CA HIS A 155 7.02 2.61 8.20
C HIS A 155 7.53 1.95 6.91
N LEU A 156 7.65 0.63 6.86
CA LEU A 156 8.07 -0.10 5.66
C LEU A 156 7.13 0.11 4.48
N MET A 157 5.80 0.09 4.69
CA MET A 157 4.81 0.40 3.65
C MET A 157 5.07 1.78 3.02
N ALA A 158 5.31 2.79 3.86
CA ALA A 158 5.63 4.14 3.41
C ALA A 158 7.04 4.23 2.77
N HIS A 159 8.01 3.50 3.31
CA HIS A 159 9.40 3.51 2.85
C HIS A 159 9.55 2.85 1.47
N LEU A 160 8.84 1.75 1.23
CA LEU A 160 8.89 0.94 0.01
C LEU A 160 8.07 1.53 -1.15
N THR A 161 7.11 2.40 -0.86
CA THR A 161 6.27 3.03 -1.89
C THR A 161 6.72 4.45 -2.18
N ASP A 162 6.57 4.89 -3.43
CA ASP A 162 6.80 6.29 -3.78
C ASP A 162 5.70 7.16 -3.13
N PRO A 163 6.05 8.17 -2.32
CA PRO A 163 5.07 9.09 -1.75
C PRO A 163 4.32 9.93 -2.79
N PHE A 164 4.81 10.07 -4.03
CA PHE A 164 4.18 10.93 -5.04
C PHE A 164 4.12 10.31 -6.44
N PRO A 165 3.24 9.31 -6.66
CA PRO A 165 3.12 8.64 -7.96
C PRO A 165 2.36 9.49 -9.01
N TYR A 166 2.06 10.76 -8.73
CA TYR A 166 1.21 11.56 -9.59
C TYR A 166 1.92 11.97 -10.90
N PRO A 167 1.34 11.63 -12.06
CA PRO A 167 1.94 11.87 -13.36
C PRO A 167 1.71 13.29 -13.87
N TYR A 168 1.75 14.32 -13.00
CA TYR A 168 1.53 15.71 -13.45
C TYR A 168 2.52 16.14 -14.54
N ALA A 169 3.69 15.51 -14.59
CA ALA A 169 4.71 15.72 -15.62
C ALA A 169 4.53 14.87 -16.90
N TRP A 170 3.49 14.02 -17.00
CA TRP A 170 3.31 13.12 -18.15
C TRP A 170 2.46 13.72 -19.28
N SER A 171 1.83 14.89 -19.09
CA SER A 171 1.21 15.61 -20.22
C SER A 171 2.28 16.33 -21.03
N GLY A 172 2.26 16.19 -22.36
CA GLY A 172 3.21 16.85 -23.23
C GLY A 172 2.95 18.36 -23.37
N THR A 173 1.73 18.82 -23.08
CA THR A 173 1.30 20.23 -23.17
C THR A 173 0.17 20.58 -22.19
N ASP A 174 -0.01 21.88 -21.91
CA ASP A 174 -1.12 22.42 -21.11
C ASP A 174 -2.49 22.15 -21.74
N GLU A 175 -2.56 22.21 -23.08
CA GLU A 175 -3.79 21.97 -23.84
C GLU A 175 -4.26 20.51 -23.67
N GLU A 176 -3.33 19.56 -23.73
CA GLU A 176 -3.63 18.16 -23.47
C GLU A 176 -4.14 17.94 -22.04
N SER A 177 -3.50 18.58 -21.06
CA SER A 177 -3.94 18.57 -19.67
C SER A 177 -5.33 19.20 -19.47
N ALA A 178 -5.67 20.24 -20.22
CA ALA A 178 -7.00 20.85 -20.19
C ALA A 178 -8.07 19.93 -20.79
N ARG A 179 -7.78 19.27 -21.93
CA ARG A 179 -8.69 18.29 -22.54
C ARG A 179 -8.97 17.11 -21.59
N ARG A 180 -7.93 16.51 -21.01
CA ARG A 180 -8.09 15.39 -20.05
C ARG A 180 -8.91 15.79 -18.82
N ARG A 181 -8.75 17.03 -18.33
CA ARG A 181 -9.58 17.56 -17.23
C ARG A 181 -11.05 17.71 -17.63
N ALA A 182 -11.33 18.16 -18.85
CA ALA A 182 -12.69 18.25 -19.36
C ALA A 182 -13.34 16.87 -19.50
N ASP A 183 -12.62 15.89 -20.08
CA ASP A 183 -13.09 14.51 -20.20
C ASP A 183 -13.39 13.88 -18.83
N ALA A 184 -12.49 14.07 -17.87
CA ALA A 184 -12.68 13.59 -16.49
C ALA A 184 -13.90 14.23 -15.81
N ALA A 185 -14.15 15.53 -16.05
CA ALA A 185 -15.32 16.22 -15.51
C ALA A 185 -16.64 15.65 -16.08
N GLU A 186 -16.65 15.28 -17.35
CA GLU A 186 -17.83 14.67 -17.98
C GLU A 186 -18.10 13.25 -17.45
N VAL A 187 -17.05 12.43 -17.28
CA VAL A 187 -17.18 11.11 -16.63
C VAL A 187 -17.71 11.26 -15.20
N ALA A 188 -17.19 12.22 -14.43
CA ALA A 188 -17.68 12.49 -13.08
C ALA A 188 -19.16 12.90 -13.07
N ARG A 189 -19.61 13.66 -14.07
CA ARG A 189 -21.02 14.06 -14.22
C ARG A 189 -21.91 12.85 -14.51
N VAL A 190 -21.51 11.97 -15.44
CA VAL A 190 -22.24 10.73 -15.74
C VAL A 190 -22.34 9.85 -14.49
N PHE A 191 -21.23 9.65 -13.80
CA PHE A 191 -21.19 8.84 -12.60
C PHE A 191 -22.06 9.43 -11.47
N ALA A 192 -22.09 10.76 -11.32
CA ALA A 192 -22.98 11.41 -10.35
C ALA A 192 -24.48 11.17 -10.62
N LEU A 193 -24.87 10.95 -11.88
CA LEU A 193 -26.22 10.52 -12.24
C LEU A 193 -26.45 9.06 -11.84
N GLU A 194 -25.48 8.17 -12.10
CA GLU A 194 -25.56 6.76 -11.71
C GLU A 194 -25.64 6.56 -10.19
N ARG A 195 -24.95 7.37 -9.40
CA ARG A 195 -25.05 7.30 -7.92
C ARG A 195 -26.46 7.52 -7.39
N ARG A 196 -27.36 8.13 -8.17
CA ARG A 196 -28.77 8.30 -7.80
C ARG A 196 -29.58 7.01 -7.95
N LEU A 197 -29.00 5.96 -8.54
CA LEU A 197 -29.64 4.66 -8.65
C LEU A 197 -29.81 4.03 -7.27
N PRO A 198 -30.93 3.34 -6.98
CA PRO A 198 -31.30 2.89 -5.64
C PRO A 198 -30.24 2.03 -4.92
N TYR A 199 -29.48 1.22 -5.65
CA TYR A 199 -28.48 0.32 -5.08
C TYR A 199 -27.14 1.02 -4.73
N LEU A 200 -26.90 2.23 -5.23
CA LEU A 200 -25.76 3.08 -4.86
C LEU A 200 -26.16 4.20 -3.91
N ALA A 201 -27.43 4.60 -3.90
CA ALA A 201 -27.95 5.61 -2.98
C ALA A 201 -27.78 5.18 -1.51
N SER A 202 -27.90 3.88 -1.21
CA SER A 202 -27.69 3.31 0.12
C SER A 202 -26.25 3.44 0.63
N TRP A 203 -25.26 3.65 -0.24
CA TRP A 203 -23.87 3.88 0.17
C TRP A 203 -23.61 5.30 0.71
N ALA A 204 -24.49 6.26 0.43
CA ALA A 204 -24.32 7.66 0.81
C ALA A 204 -25.09 8.07 2.07
N GLN A 205 -25.85 7.16 2.68
CA GLN A 205 -26.86 7.47 3.70
C GLN A 205 -26.52 7.02 5.14
N ASP A 206 -25.32 6.49 5.39
CA ASP A 206 -24.80 6.13 6.72
C ASP A 206 -23.44 6.80 6.98
#